data_AF-A0A941KKL4-F1
#
_entry.id   AF-A0A941KKL4-F1
#
_cell.length_a   1.000
_cell.length_b   1.000
_cell.length_c   1.000
_cell.angle_alpha   90.00
_cell.angle_beta   90.00
_cell.angle_gamma   90.00
#
_symmetry.space_group_name_H-M   'P 1'
#
loop_
_entity.id
_entity.type
_entity.pdbx_description
1 polymer ?
#
loop_
_entity_poly.entity_id
_entity_poly.type
_entity_poly.pdbx_seq_one_letter_code
_entity_poly.pdbx_strand_id
1 'polypeptide(L)'
;MMHAMLFRAAIFGASALALSACTYSSYGSGDQRSVEGQGLVASRNVNVPGDASFEGMMVGVDGTVGGDLHMAGASVRGHVDVGEDLLAEGARVRFRGRVGGDAEIAAATTEINAIIEGRLEMAGARLTVDGEVHGPTEIDGARMMLDGDFHGPIAVFGAGSDDGSGRAILSGRFRDGGIFCATYIDIERSAEFDGAFEFISQTRPSGLPDNARYEALDGRSCQDDFDR
;
A
#
# COMPACT_ATOMS: atom_id res chain seq x y z
N MET A 1 12.77 57.12 13.08
CA MET A 1 11.89 56.24 12.26
C MET A 1 12.30 54.81 12.58
N MET A 2 11.90 54.18 13.69
CA MET A 2 10.54 53.82 14.11
C MET A 2 9.79 53.07 13.01
N HIS A 3 9.90 51.73 13.01
CA HIS A 3 8.80 50.81 12.71
C HIS A 3 9.06 49.52 13.49
N ALA A 4 8.30 49.39 14.57
CA ALA A 4 8.12 48.17 15.33
C ALA A 4 7.29 47.20 14.48
N MET A 5 7.77 45.97 14.30
CA MET A 5 6.93 44.85 13.87
C MET A 5 6.83 43.85 15.01
N LEU A 6 5.74 44.01 15.76
CA LEU A 6 5.12 42.98 16.58
C LEU A 6 4.53 41.92 15.64
N PHE A 7 4.90 40.64 15.78
CA PHE A 7 4.03 39.56 15.33
C PHE A 7 4.14 38.31 16.23
N ARG A 8 3.19 38.29 17.17
CA ARG A 8 2.48 37.15 17.79
C ARG A 8 3.19 35.79 17.80
N ALA A 9 3.68 35.43 18.99
CA ALA A 9 3.86 34.04 19.41
C ALA A 9 2.49 33.32 19.45
N ALA A 10 2.33 32.30 18.60
CA ALA A 10 1.20 31.38 18.68
C ALA A 10 1.50 30.32 19.75
N ILE A 11 0.71 30.35 20.82
CA ILE A 11 0.71 29.35 21.88
C ILE A 11 0.08 28.07 21.31
N PHE A 12 0.88 27.03 21.09
CA PHE A 12 0.36 25.69 20.85
C PHE A 12 -0.21 25.16 22.17
N GLY A 13 -1.53 25.27 22.34
CA GLY A 13 -2.25 24.60 23.40
C GLY A 13 -2.28 23.10 23.13
N ALA A 14 -1.51 22.32 23.88
CA ALA A 14 -1.63 20.87 23.92
C ALA A 14 -2.92 20.51 24.66
N SER A 15 -4.01 20.26 23.94
CA SER A 15 -5.22 19.69 24.49
C SER A 15 -4.97 18.22 24.81
N ALA A 16 -4.67 17.92 26.09
CA ALA A 16 -4.64 16.57 26.60
C ALA A 16 -6.07 16.00 26.62
N LEU A 17 -6.43 15.26 25.57
CA LEU A 17 -7.64 14.43 25.59
C LEU A 17 -7.36 13.21 26.47
N ALA A 18 -7.90 13.24 27.69
CA ALA A 18 -8.03 12.05 28.52
C ALA A 18 -9.09 11.14 27.87
N LEU A 19 -8.66 10.26 26.97
CA LEU A 19 -9.48 9.17 26.47
C LEU A 19 -9.66 8.15 27.60
N SER A 20 -10.85 8.12 28.17
CA SER A 20 -11.30 7.01 28.99
C SER A 20 -11.26 5.74 28.13
N ALA A 21 -10.28 4.87 28.38
CA ALA A 21 -10.17 3.57 27.74
C ALA A 21 -11.31 2.66 28.24
N CYS A 22 -12.48 2.79 27.63
CA CYS A 22 -13.44 1.69 27.62
C CYS A 22 -12.94 0.68 26.60
N THR A 23 -12.19 -0.33 27.06
CA THR A 23 -11.99 -1.55 26.27
C THR A 23 -13.37 -2.21 26.13
N TYR A 24 -14.06 -1.95 25.02
CA TYR A 24 -15.30 -2.64 24.69
C TYR A 24 -14.92 -3.91 23.92
N SER A 25 -14.95 -5.04 24.62
CA SER A 25 -14.87 -6.36 24.00
C SER A 25 -16.29 -6.72 23.54
N SER A 26 -16.67 -6.39 22.31
CA SER A 26 -17.89 -6.94 21.72
C SER A 26 -17.64 -8.40 21.34
N TYR A 27 -18.24 -9.33 22.09
CA TYR A 27 -18.38 -10.72 21.66
C TYR A 27 -19.69 -10.84 20.87
N GLY A 28 -19.58 -10.86 19.54
CA GLY A 28 -20.66 -11.32 18.67
C GLY A 28 -20.84 -12.82 18.82
N SER A 29 -22.03 -13.24 19.27
CA SER A 29 -22.43 -14.64 19.34
C SER A 29 -23.23 -14.98 18.07
N GLY A 30 -22.56 -15.53 17.06
CA GLY A 30 -23.15 -16.17 15.89
C GLY A 30 -22.21 -17.30 15.45
N ASP A 31 -22.78 -18.46 15.13
CA ASP A 31 -22.16 -19.71 14.65
C ASP A 31 -20.70 -19.53 14.15
N GLN A 32 -19.71 -20.18 14.79
CA GLN A 32 -18.24 -19.92 14.73
C GLN A 32 -17.60 -19.93 13.32
N ARG A 33 -18.07 -19.08 12.41
CA ARG A 33 -17.60 -18.95 11.04
C ARG A 33 -16.82 -17.68 10.82
N SER A 34 -17.20 -16.60 11.49
CA SER A 34 -16.54 -15.30 11.35
C SER A 34 -16.06 -14.78 12.70
N VAL A 35 -15.06 -13.90 12.69
CA VAL A 35 -14.48 -13.31 13.91
C VAL A 35 -14.33 -11.81 13.77
N GLU A 36 -14.76 -11.09 14.80
CA GLU A 36 -14.50 -9.66 14.94
C GLU A 36 -13.61 -9.41 16.16
N GLY A 37 -12.68 -8.45 16.05
CA GLY A 37 -11.83 -8.01 17.15
C GLY A 37 -11.68 -6.49 17.16
N GLN A 38 -12.09 -5.84 18.24
CA GLN A 38 -11.97 -4.39 18.39
C GLN A 38 -11.23 -4.03 19.69
N GLY A 39 -10.45 -2.94 19.66
CA GLY A 39 -9.90 -2.35 20.88
C GLY A 39 -8.56 -1.65 20.69
N LEU A 40 -7.89 -1.31 21.80
CA LEU A 40 -6.54 -0.74 21.72
C LEU A 40 -5.55 -1.71 21.06
N VAL A 41 -5.68 -2.99 21.39
CA VAL A 41 -4.92 -4.09 20.80
C VAL A 41 -5.92 -5.15 20.35
N ALA A 42 -6.07 -5.32 19.04
CA ALA A 42 -6.89 -6.34 18.42
C ALA A 42 -5.95 -7.38 17.80
N SER A 43 -5.46 -8.31 18.62
CA SER A 43 -4.53 -9.35 18.15
C SER A 43 -5.04 -10.74 18.46
N ARG A 44 -5.03 -11.63 17.46
CA ARG A 44 -5.57 -12.97 17.59
C ARG A 44 -4.97 -13.94 16.58
N ASN A 45 -4.78 -15.17 17.03
CA ASN A 45 -4.61 -16.31 16.13
C ASN A 45 -6.00 -16.80 15.67
N VAL A 46 -6.24 -16.79 14.36
CA VAL A 46 -7.53 -17.12 13.75
C VAL A 46 -7.43 -18.39 12.93
N ASN A 47 -8.48 -19.19 12.99
CA ASN A 47 -8.73 -20.27 12.05
C ASN A 47 -10.25 -20.34 11.88
N VAL A 48 -10.76 -19.58 10.93
CA VAL A 48 -12.19 -19.38 10.73
C VAL A 48 -12.54 -19.60 9.26
N PRO A 49 -13.63 -20.32 8.95
CA PRO A 49 -13.99 -20.63 7.57
C PRO A 49 -14.66 -19.47 6.81
N GLY A 50 -15.13 -18.44 7.52
CA GLY A 50 -15.71 -17.22 6.94
C GLY A 50 -14.81 -16.03 7.22
N ASP A 51 -15.43 -14.86 7.37
CA ASP A 51 -14.73 -13.58 7.36
C ASP A 51 -14.10 -13.21 8.71
N ALA A 52 -13.14 -12.30 8.68
CA ALA A 52 -12.64 -11.69 9.89
C ALA A 52 -12.44 -10.18 9.75
N SER A 53 -12.77 -9.44 10.81
CA SER A 53 -12.57 -7.98 10.88
C SER A 53 -11.86 -7.59 12.17
N PHE A 54 -10.77 -6.84 12.05
CA PHE A 54 -9.98 -6.39 13.19
C PHE A 54 -9.70 -4.90 13.13
N GLU A 55 -10.14 -4.16 14.15
CA GLU A 55 -9.97 -2.72 14.22
C GLU A 55 -9.34 -2.31 15.56
N GLY A 56 -8.30 -1.49 15.52
CA GLY A 56 -7.67 -1.03 16.74
C GLY A 56 -6.48 -0.12 16.57
N MET A 57 -5.81 0.25 17.66
CA MET A 57 -4.55 0.99 17.54
C MET A 57 -3.43 0.06 17.05
N MET A 58 -3.38 -1.16 17.58
CA MET A 58 -2.49 -2.22 17.14
C MET A 58 -3.31 -3.44 16.73
N VAL A 59 -3.22 -3.84 15.46
CA VAL A 59 -3.90 -5.01 14.91
C VAL A 59 -2.86 -6.07 14.56
N GLY A 60 -3.11 -7.32 14.96
CA GLY A 60 -2.21 -8.45 14.71
C GLY A 60 -2.97 -9.75 14.46
N VAL A 61 -3.00 -10.22 13.23
CA VAL A 61 -3.73 -11.43 12.83
C VAL A 61 -2.76 -12.49 12.34
N ASP A 62 -2.83 -13.68 12.92
CA ASP A 62 -2.04 -14.85 12.50
C ASP A 62 -2.98 -16.03 12.19
N GLY A 63 -2.73 -16.81 11.14
CA GLY A 63 -3.44 -18.06 10.87
C GLY A 63 -4.19 -18.09 9.54
N THR A 64 -5.46 -18.48 9.54
CA THR A 64 -6.26 -18.65 8.30
C THR A 64 -7.66 -18.04 8.42
N VAL A 65 -8.07 -17.31 7.39
CA VAL A 65 -9.40 -16.73 7.21
C VAL A 65 -9.95 -17.25 5.89
N GLY A 66 -11.07 -17.98 5.93
CA GLY A 66 -11.62 -18.64 4.74
C GLY A 66 -12.35 -17.69 3.79
N GLY A 67 -12.91 -16.61 4.30
CA GLY A 67 -13.54 -15.53 3.51
C GLY A 67 -12.67 -14.27 3.50
N ASP A 68 -13.32 -13.12 3.70
CA ASP A 68 -12.68 -11.80 3.64
C ASP A 68 -11.94 -11.47 4.93
N LEU A 69 -10.83 -10.72 4.81
CA LEU A 69 -10.11 -10.16 5.95
C LEU A 69 -10.05 -8.64 5.86
N HIS A 70 -10.66 -7.97 6.84
CA HIS A 70 -10.49 -6.53 7.06
C HIS A 70 -9.61 -6.27 8.28
N MET A 71 -8.59 -5.41 8.13
CA MET A 71 -7.73 -4.96 9.22
C MET A 71 -7.49 -3.45 9.16
N ALA A 72 -7.87 -2.71 10.21
CA ALA A 72 -7.65 -1.27 10.28
C ALA A 72 -6.98 -0.84 11.60
N GLY A 73 -5.91 -0.06 11.52
CA GLY A 73 -5.30 0.49 12.72
C GLY A 73 -4.07 1.36 12.54
N ALA A 74 -3.52 1.90 13.63
CA ALA A 74 -2.27 2.66 13.52
C ALA A 74 -1.09 1.76 13.09
N SER A 75 -1.05 0.53 13.59
CA SER A 75 -0.10 -0.51 13.17
C SER A 75 -0.82 -1.82 12.92
N VAL A 76 -0.80 -2.29 11.67
CA VAL A 76 -1.39 -3.56 11.23
C VAL A 76 -0.29 -4.56 10.88
N ARG A 77 -0.43 -5.79 11.39
CA ARG A 77 0.41 -6.93 11.01
C ARG A 77 -0.46 -8.15 10.70
N GLY A 78 -0.33 -8.68 9.49
CA GLY A 78 -0.92 -9.95 9.08
C GLY A 78 0.16 -10.99 8.77
N HIS A 79 0.04 -12.19 9.37
CA HIS A 79 0.69 -13.41 8.91
C HIS A 79 -0.40 -14.46 8.69
N VAL A 80 -1.14 -14.32 7.60
CA VAL A 80 -2.44 -14.94 7.44
C VAL A 80 -2.71 -15.30 5.98
N ASP A 81 -3.27 -16.49 5.78
CA ASP A 81 -3.84 -16.88 4.49
C ASP A 81 -5.32 -16.50 4.47
N VAL A 82 -5.70 -15.69 3.48
CA VAL A 82 -7.04 -15.15 3.24
C VAL A 82 -7.60 -15.86 2.01
N GLY A 83 -8.78 -16.47 2.15
CA GLY A 83 -9.40 -17.26 1.09
C GLY A 83 -10.04 -16.41 -0.01
N GLU A 84 -10.56 -15.24 0.36
CA GLU A 84 -11.18 -14.28 -0.55
C GLU A 84 -10.38 -12.97 -0.51
N ASP A 85 -11.00 -11.83 -0.15
CA ASP A 85 -10.40 -10.51 -0.33
C ASP A 85 -9.73 -9.97 0.94
N LEU A 86 -8.69 -9.14 0.76
CA LEU A 86 -7.97 -8.44 1.83
C LEU A 86 -8.20 -6.94 1.73
N LEU A 87 -8.67 -6.33 2.83
CA LEU A 87 -8.63 -4.89 3.04
C LEU A 87 -7.74 -4.57 4.25
N ALA A 88 -6.67 -3.80 4.04
CA ALA A 88 -5.74 -3.43 5.11
C ALA A 88 -5.42 -1.92 5.13
N GLU A 89 -5.78 -1.25 6.21
CA GLU A 89 -5.60 0.19 6.36
C GLU A 89 -4.78 0.56 7.59
N GLY A 90 -3.89 1.54 7.47
CA GLY A 90 -3.23 2.07 8.65
C GLY A 90 -2.11 3.09 8.46
N ALA A 91 -1.45 3.50 9.54
CA ALA A 91 -0.22 4.27 9.41
C ALA A 91 0.95 3.37 8.98
N ARG A 92 0.96 2.12 9.43
CA ARG A 92 1.90 1.08 9.02
C ARG A 92 1.18 -0.24 8.78
N VAL A 93 1.35 -0.82 7.60
CA VAL A 93 0.86 -2.16 7.27
C VAL A 93 2.04 -3.08 6.95
N ARG A 94 2.02 -4.28 7.54
CA ARG A 94 2.91 -5.38 7.17
C ARG A 94 2.08 -6.62 6.95
N PHE A 95 2.15 -7.18 5.75
CA PHE A 95 1.36 -8.37 5.42
C PHE A 95 2.24 -9.46 4.83
N ARG A 96 2.01 -10.69 5.31
CA ARG A 96 2.60 -11.92 4.79
C ARG A 96 1.56 -13.02 4.73
N GLY A 97 1.60 -13.83 3.68
CA GLY A 97 0.68 -14.95 3.48
C GLY A 97 0.19 -15.04 2.04
N ARG A 98 -1.01 -15.57 1.86
CA ARG A 98 -1.72 -15.60 0.57
C ARG A 98 -3.05 -14.85 0.65
N VAL A 99 -3.43 -14.21 -0.45
CA VAL A 99 -4.78 -13.67 -0.68
C VAL A 99 -5.36 -14.36 -1.93
N GLY A 100 -6.47 -15.06 -1.75
CA GLY A 100 -7.11 -15.83 -2.83
C GLY A 100 -7.91 -14.98 -3.82
N GLY A 101 -8.31 -13.77 -3.42
CA GLY A 101 -8.96 -12.77 -4.25
C GLY A 101 -8.13 -11.50 -4.38
N ASP A 102 -8.80 -10.36 -4.27
CA ASP A 102 -8.24 -9.02 -4.43
C ASP A 102 -7.65 -8.50 -3.11
N ALA A 103 -6.65 -7.62 -3.19
CA ALA A 103 -6.02 -6.98 -2.05
C ALA A 103 -5.99 -5.45 -2.21
N GLU A 104 -6.65 -4.74 -1.31
CA GLU A 104 -6.66 -3.28 -1.21
C GLU A 104 -5.92 -2.84 0.06
N ILE A 105 -4.87 -2.02 -0.10
CA ILE A 105 -3.98 -1.66 1.01
C ILE A 105 -3.63 -0.17 1.00
N ALA A 106 -4.14 0.57 1.98
CA ALA A 106 -3.87 1.99 2.15
C ALA A 106 -3.08 2.27 3.43
N ALA A 107 -1.81 2.67 3.31
CA ALA A 107 -1.03 3.06 4.47
C ALA A 107 0.14 4.01 4.19
N ALA A 108 0.53 4.81 5.18
CA ALA A 108 1.71 5.68 5.04
C ALA A 108 3.00 4.87 4.82
N THR A 109 3.10 3.67 5.38
CA THR A 109 4.20 2.74 5.12
C THR A 109 3.69 1.31 5.00
N THR A 110 3.97 0.66 3.89
CA THR A 110 3.50 -0.70 3.58
C THR A 110 4.66 -1.61 3.19
N GLU A 111 4.65 -2.83 3.73
CA GLU A 111 5.58 -3.91 3.38
C GLU A 111 4.76 -5.18 3.13
N ILE A 112 4.67 -5.60 1.86
CA ILE A 112 3.95 -6.80 1.43
C ILE A 112 4.95 -7.85 1.00
N ASN A 113 4.83 -9.03 1.59
CA ASN A 113 5.48 -10.23 1.08
C ASN A 113 4.47 -11.38 1.05
N ALA A 114 3.73 -11.47 -0.06
CA ALA A 114 2.57 -12.32 -0.21
C ALA A 114 2.36 -12.80 -1.64
N ILE A 115 1.56 -13.84 -1.80
CA ILE A 115 0.98 -14.26 -3.08
C ILE A 115 -0.43 -13.67 -3.14
N ILE A 116 -0.74 -12.91 -4.17
CA ILE A 116 -2.06 -12.32 -4.42
C ILE A 116 -2.56 -12.88 -5.74
N GLU A 117 -3.63 -13.67 -5.69
CA GLU A 117 -4.20 -14.32 -6.87
C GLU A 117 -5.01 -13.34 -7.73
N GLY A 118 -5.64 -12.34 -7.10
CA GLY A 118 -6.44 -11.31 -7.76
C GLY A 118 -5.66 -10.01 -8.00
N ARG A 119 -6.42 -8.90 -8.01
CA ARG A 119 -5.90 -7.54 -8.17
C ARG A 119 -5.19 -7.08 -6.91
N LEU A 120 -4.14 -6.27 -7.09
CA LEU A 120 -3.51 -5.52 -6.01
C LEU A 120 -3.73 -4.01 -6.23
N GLU A 121 -4.34 -3.34 -5.26
CA GLU A 121 -4.45 -1.88 -5.20
C GLU A 121 -3.73 -1.38 -3.94
N MET A 122 -2.80 -0.43 -4.09
CA MET A 122 -2.02 0.11 -2.98
C MET A 122 -1.86 1.61 -3.05
N ALA A 123 -2.03 2.28 -1.92
CA ALA A 123 -1.78 3.72 -1.78
C ALA A 123 -0.91 4.01 -0.55
N GLY A 124 0.11 4.86 -0.69
CA GLY A 124 0.94 5.22 0.46
C GLY A 124 2.19 6.06 0.20
N ALA A 125 2.81 6.56 1.28
CA ALA A 125 4.04 7.36 1.15
C ALA A 125 5.29 6.50 0.91
N ARG A 126 5.35 5.30 1.49
CA ARG A 126 6.42 4.31 1.28
C ARG A 126 5.85 2.93 1.09
N LEU A 127 6.07 2.35 -0.09
CA LEU A 127 5.53 1.05 -0.46
C LEU A 127 6.68 0.10 -0.82
N THR A 128 6.64 -1.11 -0.28
CA THR A 128 7.51 -2.21 -0.67
C THR A 128 6.65 -3.43 -0.99
N VAL A 129 6.85 -3.98 -2.19
CA VAL A 129 6.20 -5.21 -2.65
C VAL A 129 7.28 -6.21 -3.03
N ASP A 130 7.31 -7.34 -2.32
CA ASP A 130 8.24 -8.46 -2.50
C ASP A 130 7.42 -9.76 -2.47
N GLY A 131 6.75 -10.09 -3.57
CA GLY A 131 5.77 -11.16 -3.64
C GLY A 131 5.38 -11.53 -5.07
N GLU A 132 4.32 -12.31 -5.23
CA GLU A 132 3.77 -12.71 -6.53
C GLU A 132 2.35 -12.15 -6.65
N VAL A 133 2.07 -11.45 -7.76
CA VAL A 133 0.75 -10.87 -8.02
C VAL A 133 0.27 -11.35 -9.37
N HIS A 134 -0.83 -12.10 -9.37
CA HIS A 134 -1.36 -12.72 -10.58
C HIS A 134 -2.29 -11.81 -11.38
N GLY A 135 -3.05 -10.94 -10.71
CA GLY A 135 -3.96 -10.00 -11.34
C GLY A 135 -3.33 -8.63 -11.67
N PRO A 136 -4.17 -7.69 -12.15
CA PRO A 136 -3.75 -6.31 -12.38
C PRO A 136 -3.25 -5.67 -11.09
N THR A 137 -2.28 -4.76 -11.21
CA THR A 137 -1.68 -4.08 -10.07
C THR A 137 -1.73 -2.58 -10.26
N GLU A 138 -2.24 -1.86 -9.27
CA GLU A 138 -2.25 -0.41 -9.21
C GLU A 138 -1.57 0.06 -7.93
N ILE A 139 -0.58 0.94 -8.07
CA ILE A 139 0.23 1.43 -6.96
C ILE A 139 0.37 2.93 -7.08
N ASP A 140 -0.14 3.67 -6.09
CA ASP A 140 0.10 5.10 -5.93
C ASP A 140 0.99 5.36 -4.70
N GLY A 141 2.15 5.99 -4.92
CA GLY A 141 2.95 6.41 -3.78
C GLY A 141 4.19 7.25 -4.05
N ALA A 142 4.67 7.89 -2.99
CA ALA A 142 5.83 8.79 -3.10
C ALA A 142 7.16 8.05 -3.24
N ARG A 143 7.30 6.86 -2.62
CA ARG A 143 8.49 6.01 -2.77
C ARG A 143 8.08 4.54 -2.81
N MET A 144 8.38 3.91 -3.93
CA MET A 144 7.95 2.54 -4.22
C MET A 144 9.18 1.68 -4.53
N MET A 145 9.26 0.52 -3.91
CA MET A 145 10.26 -0.51 -4.19
C MET A 145 9.52 -1.78 -4.61
N LEU A 146 9.65 -2.15 -5.88
CA LEU A 146 8.90 -3.22 -6.52
C LEU A 146 9.86 -4.34 -6.92
N ASP A 147 9.92 -5.37 -6.08
CA ASP A 147 10.83 -6.52 -6.18
C ASP A 147 10.10 -7.85 -6.47
N GLY A 148 8.79 -7.81 -6.67
CA GLY A 148 7.93 -8.97 -6.90
C GLY A 148 7.93 -9.53 -8.34
N ASP A 149 7.14 -10.58 -8.56
CA ASP A 149 6.75 -11.09 -9.89
C ASP A 149 5.30 -10.65 -10.16
N PHE A 150 5.11 -9.78 -11.16
CA PHE A 150 3.83 -9.21 -11.53
C PHE A 150 3.39 -9.82 -12.86
N HIS A 151 2.41 -10.72 -12.80
CA HIS A 151 1.93 -11.46 -13.96
C HIS A 151 0.87 -10.71 -14.76
N GLY A 152 0.10 -9.83 -14.11
CA GLY A 152 -0.88 -8.97 -14.77
C GLY A 152 -0.32 -7.60 -15.17
N PRO A 153 -1.15 -6.76 -15.82
CA PRO A 153 -0.77 -5.39 -16.14
C PRO A 153 -0.49 -4.59 -14.86
N ILE A 154 0.53 -3.74 -14.89
CA ILE A 154 0.89 -2.90 -13.75
C ILE A 154 0.79 -1.41 -14.08
N ALA A 155 0.18 -0.64 -13.17
CA ALA A 155 0.11 0.80 -13.24
C ALA A 155 0.72 1.38 -11.96
N VAL A 156 1.80 2.13 -12.10
CA VAL A 156 2.52 2.75 -10.98
C VAL A 156 2.52 4.24 -11.15
N PHE A 157 2.00 4.94 -10.15
CA PHE A 157 1.89 6.38 -10.13
C PHE A 157 2.63 6.93 -8.93
N GLY A 158 3.65 7.72 -9.23
CA GLY A 158 4.40 8.48 -8.25
C GLY A 158 3.77 9.85 -8.11
N ALA A 159 2.66 9.95 -7.40
CA ALA A 159 2.20 11.25 -6.92
C ALA A 159 3.32 11.79 -6.01
N GLY A 160 4.06 12.79 -6.49
CA GLY A 160 4.90 13.55 -5.59
C GLY A 160 4.03 14.02 -4.43
N SER A 161 4.58 14.01 -3.21
CA SER A 161 4.15 15.00 -2.22
C SER A 161 4.16 16.40 -2.85
N ASP A 162 3.61 17.43 -2.21
CA ASP A 162 3.64 18.82 -2.73
C ASP A 162 5.05 19.33 -3.15
N ASP A 163 6.11 18.56 -2.91
CA ASP A 163 7.50 18.71 -3.37
C ASP A 163 7.88 18.00 -4.70
N GLY A 164 6.97 17.25 -5.35
CA GLY A 164 7.14 16.69 -6.69
C GLY A 164 8.16 15.57 -6.84
N SER A 165 8.44 14.76 -5.81
CA SER A 165 9.61 13.85 -5.79
C SER A 165 9.32 12.33 -5.81
N GLY A 166 8.20 11.91 -6.42
CA GLY A 166 7.82 10.50 -6.56
C GLY A 166 8.95 9.63 -7.13
N ARG A 167 9.26 8.50 -6.49
CA ARG A 167 10.33 7.59 -6.94
C ARG A 167 9.85 6.14 -6.99
N ALA A 168 10.05 5.49 -8.13
CA ALA A 168 9.89 4.05 -8.30
C ALA A 168 11.27 3.39 -8.47
N ILE A 169 11.53 2.35 -7.68
CA ILE A 169 12.69 1.47 -7.82
C ILE A 169 12.18 0.10 -8.27
N LEU A 170 12.62 -0.35 -9.43
CA LEU A 170 12.14 -1.56 -10.09
C LEU A 170 13.26 -2.59 -10.11
N SER A 171 13.06 -3.72 -9.43
CA SER A 171 14.05 -4.83 -9.36
C SER A 171 13.45 -6.20 -9.64
N GLY A 172 12.11 -6.30 -9.71
CA GLY A 172 11.36 -7.53 -9.92
C GLY A 172 11.11 -7.91 -11.39
N ARG A 173 10.12 -8.78 -11.62
CA ARG A 173 9.73 -9.28 -12.94
C ARG A 173 8.34 -8.76 -13.31
N PHE A 174 8.20 -8.21 -14.51
CA PHE A 174 6.98 -7.56 -14.98
C PHE A 174 6.55 -8.17 -16.33
N ARG A 175 5.45 -8.92 -16.34
CA ARG A 175 5.14 -9.86 -17.43
C ARG A 175 4.24 -9.29 -18.53
N ASP A 176 3.14 -8.64 -18.18
CA ASP A 176 2.08 -8.34 -19.17
C ASP A 176 2.25 -6.97 -19.84
N GLY A 177 2.94 -6.04 -19.18
CA GLY A 177 3.05 -4.67 -19.62
C GLY A 177 2.46 -3.71 -18.60
N GLY A 178 2.42 -2.42 -18.95
CA GLY A 178 1.91 -1.42 -18.03
C GLY A 178 2.52 -0.05 -18.18
N ILE A 179 2.24 0.79 -17.20
CA ILE A 179 2.72 2.15 -17.11
C ILE A 179 3.46 2.39 -15.80
N PHE A 180 4.62 3.01 -15.89
CA PHE A 180 5.34 3.55 -14.75
C PHE A 180 5.45 5.06 -14.93
N CYS A 181 4.69 5.83 -14.16
CA CYS A 181 4.83 7.28 -14.07
C CYS A 181 5.37 7.64 -12.70
N ALA A 182 6.56 8.23 -12.63
CA ALA A 182 7.09 8.81 -11.39
C ALA A 182 8.13 9.89 -11.73
N THR A 183 8.38 10.82 -10.81
CA THR A 183 9.43 11.84 -11.00
C THR A 183 10.77 11.19 -11.36
N TYR A 184 11.15 10.15 -10.63
CA TYR A 184 12.35 9.36 -10.86
C TYR A 184 12.00 7.87 -10.93
N ILE A 185 12.50 7.19 -11.96
CA ILE A 185 12.38 5.75 -12.10
C ILE A 185 13.79 5.18 -12.18
N ASP A 186 14.13 4.33 -11.22
CA ASP A 186 15.38 3.60 -11.14
C ASP A 186 15.12 2.13 -11.52
N ILE A 187 15.66 1.68 -12.65
CA ILE A 187 15.57 0.28 -13.09
C ILE A 187 16.86 -0.43 -12.67
N GLU A 188 16.73 -1.41 -11.79
CA GLU A 188 17.85 -2.23 -11.36
C GLU A 188 18.21 -3.31 -12.39
N ARG A 189 19.43 -3.85 -12.30
CA ARG A 189 19.92 -4.86 -13.24
C ARG A 189 19.16 -6.19 -13.17
N SER A 190 18.48 -6.46 -12.06
CA SER A 190 17.66 -7.66 -11.89
C SER A 190 16.27 -7.52 -12.48
N ALA A 191 15.87 -6.30 -12.90
CA ALA A 191 14.54 -6.08 -13.42
C ALA A 191 14.37 -6.79 -14.78
N GLU A 192 13.30 -7.55 -14.92
CA GLU A 192 12.92 -8.25 -16.16
C GLU A 192 11.58 -7.73 -16.66
N PHE A 193 11.50 -7.44 -17.96
CA PHE A 193 10.31 -6.90 -18.61
C PHE A 193 9.99 -7.72 -19.86
N ASP A 194 8.85 -8.41 -19.86
CA ASP A 194 8.42 -9.24 -21.00
C ASP A 194 7.35 -8.53 -21.87
N GLY A 195 6.52 -7.68 -21.25
CA GLY A 195 5.42 -6.97 -21.86
C GLY A 195 5.77 -5.63 -22.52
N ALA A 196 4.74 -4.93 -22.99
CA ALA A 196 4.88 -3.57 -23.52
C ALA A 196 4.73 -2.54 -22.39
N PHE A 197 5.73 -1.68 -22.22
CA PHE A 197 5.77 -0.72 -21.11
C PHE A 197 5.91 0.71 -21.58
N GLU A 198 5.20 1.60 -20.89
CA GLU A 198 5.37 3.04 -20.99
C GLU A 198 6.00 3.59 -19.71
N PHE A 199 7.07 4.37 -19.86
CA PHE A 199 7.79 5.00 -18.77
C PHE A 199 7.70 6.51 -18.90
N ILE A 200 7.16 7.16 -17.88
CA ILE A 200 7.00 8.62 -17.81
C ILE A 200 7.79 9.13 -16.60
N SER A 201 8.85 9.90 -16.85
CA SER A 201 9.70 10.44 -15.77
C SER A 201 10.43 11.72 -16.17
N GLN A 202 11.03 12.42 -15.20
CA GLN A 202 11.80 13.64 -15.50
C GLN A 202 12.99 13.36 -16.43
N THR A 203 13.65 12.22 -16.21
CA THR A 203 14.81 11.79 -16.97
C THR A 203 14.60 10.37 -17.45
N ARG A 204 15.04 10.08 -18.68
CA ARG A 204 14.99 8.73 -19.25
C ARG A 204 15.73 7.73 -18.35
N PRO A 205 15.05 6.70 -17.83
CA PRO A 205 15.69 5.68 -17.01
C PRO A 205 16.78 4.95 -17.80
N SER A 206 17.91 4.69 -17.15
CA SER A 206 18.89 3.73 -17.68
C SER A 206 18.34 2.31 -17.53
N GLY A 207 18.52 1.46 -18.52
CA GLY A 207 18.06 0.06 -18.45
C GLY A 207 16.62 -0.16 -18.92
N LEU A 208 16.02 0.81 -19.63
CA LEU A 208 14.75 0.58 -20.32
C LEU A 208 14.84 -0.61 -21.28
N PRO A 209 13.82 -1.48 -21.33
CA PRO A 209 13.77 -2.56 -22.32
C PRO A 209 13.59 -1.99 -23.74
N ASP A 210 14.06 -2.73 -24.75
CA ASP A 210 14.12 -2.25 -26.15
C ASP A 210 12.76 -1.88 -26.73
N ASN A 211 11.69 -2.54 -26.26
CA ASN A 211 10.31 -2.31 -26.68
C ASN A 211 9.57 -1.24 -25.84
N ALA A 212 10.24 -0.61 -24.86
CA ALA A 212 9.61 0.42 -24.02
C ALA A 212 9.35 1.73 -24.79
N ARG A 213 8.19 2.33 -24.52
CA ARG A 213 7.93 3.74 -24.82
C ARG A 213 8.42 4.59 -23.65
N TYR A 214 9.06 5.70 -23.97
CA TYR A 214 9.49 6.68 -22.98
C TYR A 214 8.93 8.05 -23.34
N GLU A 215 8.38 8.72 -22.34
CA GLU A 215 7.91 10.09 -22.41
C GLU A 215 8.50 10.91 -21.25
N ALA A 216 8.89 12.14 -21.52
CA ALA A 216 9.36 13.02 -20.46
C ALA A 216 8.17 13.61 -19.70
N LEU A 217 8.31 13.76 -18.38
CA LEU A 217 7.25 14.33 -17.54
C LEU A 217 6.94 15.79 -17.93
N ASP A 218 7.95 16.57 -18.34
CA ASP A 218 7.84 17.93 -18.89
C ASP A 218 6.98 18.91 -18.06
N GLY A 219 6.97 18.74 -16.73
CA GLY A 219 6.22 19.58 -15.79
C GLY A 219 4.76 19.17 -15.59
N ARG A 220 4.31 18.05 -16.17
CA ARG A 220 3.03 17.42 -15.85
C ARG A 220 3.09 16.66 -14.53
N SER A 221 1.91 16.36 -13.97
CA SER A 221 1.78 15.45 -12.83
C SER A 221 1.39 14.07 -13.31
N CYS A 222 1.90 13.02 -12.66
CA CYS A 222 1.41 11.66 -12.86
C CYS A 222 -0.06 11.49 -12.46
N GLN A 223 -0.61 12.43 -11.67
CA GLN A 223 -2.03 12.46 -11.32
C GLN A 223 -2.94 12.66 -12.55
N ASP A 224 -2.49 13.45 -13.54
CA ASP A 224 -3.29 13.72 -14.74
C ASP A 224 -3.40 12.48 -15.65
N ASP A 225 -2.49 11.52 -15.49
CA ASP A 225 -2.46 10.26 -16.21
C ASP A 225 -3.15 9.12 -15.44
N PHE A 226 -3.36 9.28 -14.14
CA PHE A 226 -4.12 8.36 -13.29
C PHE A 226 -5.62 8.33 -13.65
N ASP A 227 -6.20 9.49 -13.98
CA ASP A 227 -7.63 9.65 -14.24
C ASP A 227 -8.07 9.33 -15.70
N ARG A 228 -7.21 8.70 -16.51
CA ARG A 228 -7.45 8.43 -17.96
C ARG A 228 -7.84 6.99 -18.26
#